data_AF-A0A9R0Y3F7-F1
#
_entry.id   AF-A0A9R0Y3F7-F1
#
_cell.length_a   1.000
_cell.length_b   1.000
_cell.length_c   1.000
_cell.angle_alpha   90.00
_cell.angle_beta   90.00
_cell.angle_gamma   90.00
#
_symmetry.space_group_name_H-M   'P 1'
#
loop_
_entity.id
_entity.type
_entity.pdbx_description
1 polymer ?
#
loop_
_entity_poly.entity_id
_entity_poly.type
_entity_poly.pdbx_seq_one_letter_code
_entity_poly.pdbx_strand_id
1 'polypeptide(L)'
;MGSLHENPQHGFGGLLSGLQEAYESGRTKDLAWRRAQLKGLLRLLAEKEEDIFDALHDDLGKHRAESYRDEIGALVKSVNHTLRNLEGWAAPARRRARLLLLEFATRFGFGANLWRTSSWQCCGCKALRACSVHRRIPCCQYTKVPRS
;
A
#
# COMPACT_ATOMS: atom_id res chain seq x y z
N MET A 1 1.44 21.11 29.01
CA MET A 1 1.71 20.83 27.57
C MET A 1 2.95 19.95 27.51
N GLY A 2 2.75 18.63 27.58
CA GLY A 2 3.83 17.66 27.55
C GLY A 2 4.54 17.73 26.19
N SER A 3 5.84 18.01 26.22
CA SER A 3 6.69 17.89 25.04
C SER A 3 6.62 16.46 24.52
N LEU A 4 6.19 16.27 23.28
CA LEU A 4 6.40 15.03 22.56
C LEU A 4 7.90 14.74 22.59
N HIS A 5 8.30 13.81 23.44
CA HIS A 5 9.69 13.39 23.53
C HIS A 5 10.01 12.72 22.19
N GLU A 6 10.71 13.42 21.30
CA GLU A 6 11.16 12.84 20.04
C GLU A 6 11.94 11.58 20.37
N ASN A 7 11.43 10.42 19.92
CA ASN A 7 12.14 9.18 20.07
C ASN A 7 13.33 9.23 19.08
N PRO A 8 14.60 9.23 19.55
CA PRO A 8 15.75 9.60 18.71
C PRO A 8 16.09 8.58 17.61
N GLN A 9 15.36 7.47 17.54
CA GLN A 9 15.84 6.28 16.84
C GLN A 9 15.68 6.35 15.32
N HIS A 10 14.85 7.25 14.77
CA HIS A 10 14.67 7.38 13.31
C HIS A 10 14.35 8.82 12.92
N GLY A 11 15.23 9.45 12.13
CA GLY A 11 14.90 10.74 11.51
C GLY A 11 13.73 10.60 10.53
N PHE A 12 12.95 11.66 10.33
CA PHE A 12 11.74 11.66 9.51
C PHE A 12 11.94 11.04 8.11
N GLY A 13 13.08 11.31 7.47
CA GLY A 13 13.43 10.72 6.17
C GLY A 13 13.54 9.20 6.18
N GLY A 14 14.15 8.61 7.21
CA GLY A 14 14.28 7.16 7.33
C GLY A 14 12.94 6.47 7.58
N LEU A 15 12.06 7.08 8.38
CA LEU A 15 10.69 6.60 8.58
C LEU A 15 9.90 6.58 7.26
N LEU A 16 9.99 7.67 6.49
CA LEU A 16 9.29 7.78 5.21
C LEU A 16 9.75 6.72 4.21
N SER A 17 11.07 6.53 4.08
CA SER A 17 11.63 5.50 3.18
C SER A 17 11.12 4.10 3.54
N GLY A 18 11.11 3.73 4.83
CA GLY A 18 10.59 2.42 5.23
C GLY A 18 9.09 2.22 4.95
N LEU A 19 8.28 3.27 5.08
CA LEU A 19 6.85 3.21 4.72
C LEU A 19 6.66 3.07 3.20
N GLN A 20 7.46 3.77 2.40
CA GLN A 20 7.45 3.66 0.94
C GLN A 20 7.83 2.25 0.48
N GLU A 21 8.93 1.70 1.00
CA GLU A 21 9.36 0.32 0.70
C GLU A 21 8.27 -0.71 1.07
N ALA A 22 7.65 -0.55 2.24
CA ALA A 22 6.54 -1.40 2.66
C ALA A 22 5.35 -1.32 1.70
N TYR A 23 5.06 -0.15 1.13
CA TYR A 23 3.98 0.00 0.16
C TYR A 23 4.35 -0.56 -1.22
N GLU A 24 5.54 -0.21 -1.72
CA GLU A 24 6.04 -0.58 -3.04
C GLU A 24 6.29 -2.10 -3.17
N SER A 25 6.70 -2.76 -2.09
CA SER A 25 6.79 -4.22 -2.04
C SER A 25 5.46 -4.95 -2.25
N GLY A 26 4.34 -4.23 -2.18
CA GLY A 26 3.00 -4.78 -2.38
C GLY A 26 2.47 -5.60 -1.20
N ARG A 27 3.24 -5.76 -0.10
CA ARG A 27 2.81 -6.53 1.08
C ARG A 27 1.51 -6.00 1.70
N THR A 28 1.25 -4.69 1.58
CA THR A 28 0.02 -4.04 2.09
C THR A 28 -1.23 -4.39 1.29
N LYS A 29 -1.09 -5.00 0.11
CA LYS A 29 -2.19 -5.50 -0.71
C LYS A 29 -2.69 -6.87 -0.23
N ASP A 30 -1.84 -7.64 0.45
CA ASP A 30 -2.20 -8.94 0.97
C ASP A 30 -3.23 -8.85 2.10
N LEU A 31 -4.26 -9.72 2.05
CA LEU A 31 -5.35 -9.70 3.02
C LEU A 31 -4.94 -10.26 4.38
N ALA A 32 -4.05 -11.26 4.40
CA ALA A 32 -3.55 -11.81 5.65
C ALA A 32 -2.71 -10.76 6.40
N TRP A 33 -1.89 -9.99 5.68
CA TRP A 33 -1.15 -8.86 6.24
C TRP A 33 -2.09 -7.82 6.87
N ARG A 34 -3.13 -7.38 6.15
CA ARG A 34 -4.13 -6.43 6.69
C ARG A 34 -4.84 -6.97 7.92
N ARG A 35 -5.24 -8.26 7.90
CA ARG A 35 -5.87 -8.93 9.04
C ARG A 35 -4.93 -8.96 10.25
N ALA A 36 -3.65 -9.20 10.03
CA ALA A 36 -2.64 -9.16 11.09
C ALA A 36 -2.48 -7.75 11.69
N GLN A 37 -2.47 -6.70 10.86
CA GLN A 37 -2.42 -5.32 11.36
C GLN A 37 -3.64 -4.96 12.21
N LEU A 38 -4.85 -5.31 11.76
CA LEU A 38 -6.09 -5.07 12.51
C LEU A 38 -6.11 -5.81 13.86
N LYS A 39 -5.62 -7.07 13.89
CA LYS A 39 -5.43 -7.80 15.16
C LYS A 39 -4.36 -7.15 16.03
N GLY A 40 -3.31 -6.59 15.43
CA GLY A 40 -2.30 -5.80 16.13
C GLY A 40 -2.89 -4.57 16.81
N LEU A 41 -3.83 -3.88 16.15
CA LEU A 41 -4.54 -2.74 16.74
C LEU A 41 -5.41 -3.16 17.93
N LEU A 42 -6.12 -4.29 17.84
CA LEU A 42 -6.88 -4.81 19.00
C LEU A 42 -5.98 -5.14 20.19
N ARG A 43 -4.81 -5.75 19.92
CA ARG A 43 -3.83 -6.04 20.96
C ARG A 43 -3.27 -4.76 21.57
N LEU A 44 -2.90 -3.77 20.75
CA LEU A 44 -2.42 -2.47 21.23
C LEU A 44 -3.44 -1.82 22.15
N LEU A 45 -4.71 -1.79 21.76
CA LEU A 45 -5.78 -1.20 22.57
C LEU A 45 -5.95 -1.94 23.90
N ALA A 46 -5.84 -3.27 23.92
CA ALA A 46 -5.92 -4.05 25.15
C ALA A 46 -4.69 -3.87 26.06
N GLU A 47 -3.48 -3.83 25.48
CA GLU A 47 -2.23 -3.68 26.23
C GLU A 47 -2.05 -2.25 26.79
N LYS A 48 -2.62 -1.25 26.11
CA LYS A 48 -2.47 0.18 26.42
C LYS A 48 -3.75 0.83 26.93
N GLU A 49 -4.74 0.04 27.35
CA GLU A 49 -6.04 0.54 27.79
C GLU A 49 -5.90 1.54 28.94
N GLU A 50 -5.12 1.20 29.96
CA GLU A 50 -4.87 2.06 31.12
C GLU A 50 -4.14 3.36 30.75
N ASP A 51 -3.05 3.25 29.98
CA ASP A 51 -2.29 4.40 29.49
C ASP A 51 -3.18 5.37 28.68
N ILE A 52 -4.13 4.84 27.90
CA ILE A 52 -5.09 5.63 27.13
C ILE A 52 -6.10 6.32 28.05
N PHE A 53 -6.60 5.64 29.09
CA PHE A 53 -7.52 6.25 30.05
C PHE A 53 -6.89 7.40 30.80
N ASP A 54 -5.67 7.22 31.27
CA ASP A 54 -4.97 8.25 32.03
C ASP A 54 -4.68 9.46 31.13
N ALA A 55 -4.25 9.26 29.88
CA ALA A 55 -4.08 10.34 28.91
C ALA A 55 -5.40 11.08 28.61
N LEU A 56 -6.51 10.36 28.42
CA LEU A 56 -7.83 10.96 28.18
C LEU A 56 -8.35 11.71 29.41
N HIS A 57 -8.02 11.25 30.61
CA HIS A 57 -8.35 11.95 31.83
C HIS A 57 -7.53 13.24 31.96
N ASP A 58 -6.22 13.18 31.71
CA ASP A 58 -5.33 14.34 31.83
C ASP A 58 -5.65 15.43 30.80
N ASP A 59 -5.97 15.05 29.56
CA ASP A 59 -6.24 16.01 28.48
C ASP A 59 -7.68 16.52 28.50
N LEU A 60 -8.66 15.65 28.77
CA LEU A 60 -10.10 15.93 28.59
C LEU A 60 -10.93 15.79 29.86
N GLY A 61 -10.38 15.29 30.96
CA GLY A 61 -11.11 15.05 32.21
C GLY A 61 -12.11 13.90 32.14
N LYS A 62 -12.08 13.07 31.08
CA LYS A 62 -13.06 11.98 30.90
C LYS A 62 -12.91 10.92 32.00
N HIS A 63 -14.04 10.38 32.47
CA HIS A 63 -14.04 9.21 33.34
C HIS A 63 -13.83 7.93 32.51
N ARG A 64 -13.20 6.90 33.10
CA ARG A 64 -12.86 5.62 32.45
C ARG A 64 -14.01 4.99 31.65
N ALA A 65 -15.20 4.94 32.23
CA ALA A 65 -16.39 4.40 31.57
C ALA A 65 -16.79 5.16 30.29
N GLU A 66 -16.65 6.49 30.30
CA GLU A 66 -16.92 7.33 29.13
C GLU A 66 -15.83 7.16 28.08
N SER A 67 -14.56 7.21 28.49
CA SER A 67 -13.41 6.95 27.63
C SER A 67 -13.52 5.59 26.93
N TYR A 68 -13.92 4.55 27.66
CA TYR A 68 -14.13 3.23 27.07
C TYR A 68 -15.30 3.22 26.09
N ARG A 69 -16.45 3.79 26.46
CA ARG A 69 -17.64 3.79 25.59
C ARG A 69 -17.38 4.52 24.28
N ASP A 70 -16.73 5.68 24.34
CA ASP A 70 -16.66 6.61 23.22
C ASP A 70 -15.41 6.42 22.35
N GLU A 71 -14.28 6.03 22.95
CA GLU A 71 -13.02 5.88 22.23
C GLU A 71 -12.66 4.40 22.02
N ILE A 72 -12.36 3.66 23.10
CA ILE A 72 -11.77 2.30 23.00
C ILE A 72 -12.78 1.30 22.45
N GLY A 73 -13.96 1.21 23.05
CA GLY A 73 -15.03 0.30 22.66
C GLY A 73 -15.56 0.57 21.25
N ALA A 74 -15.63 1.84 20.86
CA ALA A 74 -15.98 2.23 19.49
C ALA A 74 -14.96 1.72 18.47
N LEU A 75 -13.66 1.88 18.75
CA LEU A 75 -12.58 1.36 17.92
C LEU A 75 -12.58 -0.17 17.86
N VAL A 76 -12.70 -0.86 19.00
CA VAL A 76 -12.79 -2.33 19.05
C VAL A 76 -13.96 -2.83 18.20
N LYS A 77 -15.13 -2.19 18.29
CA LYS A 77 -16.30 -2.54 17.48
C LYS A 77 -16.05 -2.31 15.99
N SER A 78 -15.44 -1.18 15.63
CA SER A 78 -15.08 -0.83 14.25
C SER A 78 -14.11 -1.85 13.65
N VAL A 79 -13.01 -2.15 14.34
CA VAL A 79 -11.99 -3.12 13.90
C VAL A 79 -12.60 -4.52 13.73
N ASN A 80 -13.42 -4.96 14.68
CA ASN A 80 -14.12 -6.24 14.57
C ASN A 80 -15.11 -6.28 13.40
N HIS A 81 -15.80 -5.16 13.13
CA HIS A 81 -16.66 -5.05 11.95
C HIS A 81 -15.84 -5.12 10.66
N THR A 82 -14.71 -4.43 10.58
CA THR A 82 -13.79 -4.52 9.45
C THR A 82 -13.29 -5.95 9.25
N LEU A 83 -12.84 -6.63 10.31
CA LEU A 83 -12.34 -8.01 10.24
C LEU A 83 -13.37 -9.02 9.69
N ARG A 84 -14.66 -8.80 9.96
CA ARG A 84 -15.75 -9.63 9.43
C ARG A 84 -16.03 -9.39 7.95
N ASN A 85 -15.85 -8.15 7.48
CA ASN A 85 -16.22 -7.75 6.11
C ASN A 85 -15.01 -7.59 5.17
N LEU A 86 -13.79 -7.72 5.69
CA LEU A 86 -12.54 -7.38 5.00
C LEU A 86 -12.42 -8.05 3.62
N GLU A 87 -12.72 -9.34 3.54
CA GLU A 87 -12.64 -10.11 2.30
C GLU A 87 -13.68 -9.66 1.27
N GLY A 88 -14.91 -9.40 1.71
CA GLY A 88 -15.98 -8.90 0.85
C GLY A 88 -15.69 -7.50 0.30
N TRP A 89 -15.11 -6.61 1.11
CA TRP A 89 -14.72 -5.27 0.67
C TRP A 89 -13.49 -5.24 -0.22
N ALA A 90 -12.57 -6.20 -0.04
CA ALA A 90 -11.37 -6.30 -0.86
C ALA A 90 -11.61 -7.06 -2.19
N ALA A 91 -12.74 -7.76 -2.31
CA ALA A 91 -13.06 -8.50 -3.52
C ALA A 91 -13.16 -7.55 -4.74
N PRO A 92 -12.61 -7.93 -5.90
CA PRO A 92 -12.71 -7.12 -7.11
C PRO A 92 -14.18 -6.96 -7.50
N ALA A 93 -14.66 -5.72 -7.56
CA ALA A 93 -16.01 -5.45 -8.02
C ALA A 93 -16.16 -5.85 -9.49
N ARG A 94 -17.09 -6.76 -9.79
CA ARG A 94 -17.49 -7.07 -11.18
C ARG A 94 -18.17 -5.84 -11.76
N ARG A 95 -17.39 -4.94 -12.37
CA ARG A 95 -17.96 -3.95 -13.26
C ARG A 95 -18.41 -4.67 -14.52
N ARG A 96 -19.67 -4.48 -14.93
CA ARG A 96 -20.07 -4.78 -16.30
C ARG A 96 -19.20 -3.89 -17.16
N ALA A 97 -18.09 -4.42 -17.65
CA ALA A 97 -17.41 -3.82 -18.77
C ALA A 97 -18.45 -3.80 -19.88
N ARG A 98 -19.12 -2.65 -20.02
CA ARG A 98 -19.99 -2.37 -21.15
C ARG A 98 -19.14 -2.71 -22.37
N LEU A 99 -19.65 -3.58 -23.23
CA LEU A 99 -18.99 -4.22 -24.38
C LEU A 99 -18.16 -3.29 -25.30
N LEU A 100 -18.17 -1.98 -25.08
CA LEU A 100 -17.38 -0.95 -25.75
C LEU A 100 -15.85 -1.09 -25.59
N LEU A 101 -15.35 -1.77 -24.55
CA LEU A 101 -13.89 -2.02 -24.42
C LEU A 101 -13.39 -3.15 -25.33
N LEU A 102 -14.28 -4.04 -25.79
CA LEU A 102 -13.95 -5.06 -26.78
C LEU A 102 -14.10 -4.55 -28.22
N GLU A 103 -14.88 -3.50 -28.46
CA GLU A 103 -14.98 -2.88 -29.79
C GLU A 103 -13.71 -2.11 -30.18
N PHE A 104 -12.96 -1.54 -29.23
CA PHE A 104 -11.67 -0.90 -29.55
C PHE A 104 -10.59 -1.90 -30.00
N ALA A 105 -10.63 -3.13 -29.49
CA ALA A 105 -9.70 -4.19 -29.87
C ALA A 105 -10.07 -4.86 -31.21
N THR A 106 -11.35 -4.89 -31.58
CA THR A 106 -11.81 -5.53 -32.81
C THR A 106 -12.01 -4.57 -33.98
N ARG A 107 -12.17 -3.26 -33.73
CA ARG A 107 -12.33 -2.24 -34.79
C ARG A 107 -11.01 -1.65 -35.28
N PHE A 108 -9.95 -1.68 -34.48
CA PHE A 108 -8.58 -1.54 -34.97
C PHE A 108 -8.01 -2.92 -35.25
N GLY A 109 -8.27 -3.43 -36.46
CA GLY A 109 -7.58 -4.60 -36.97
C GLY A 109 -6.07 -4.35 -36.95
N PHE A 110 -5.40 -4.81 -35.90
CA PHE A 110 -3.98 -5.09 -35.95
C PHE A 110 -3.81 -6.30 -36.86
N GLY A 111 -3.81 -6.02 -38.17
CA GLY A 111 -3.21 -6.89 -39.14
C GLY A 111 -1.80 -7.19 -38.68
N ALA A 112 -1.49 -8.49 -38.57
CA ALA A 112 -0.12 -8.94 -38.60
C ALA A 112 0.59 -8.23 -39.76
N ASN A 113 1.79 -7.69 -39.49
CA ASN A 113 2.69 -6.97 -40.41
C ASN A 113 2.65 -5.44 -40.35
N LEU A 114 3.00 -4.83 -39.21
CA LEU A 114 3.76 -3.57 -39.23
C LEU A 114 4.48 -3.27 -37.90
N TRP A 115 5.37 -4.14 -37.44
CA TRP A 115 6.47 -3.69 -36.56
C TRP A 115 7.61 -3.18 -37.44
N ARG A 116 7.37 -2.05 -38.11
CA ARG A 116 8.42 -1.26 -38.75
C ARG A 116 8.16 0.22 -38.46
N THR A 117 9.02 0.73 -37.58
CA THR A 117 9.42 2.13 -37.40
C THR A 117 8.33 3.15 -37.08
N SER A 118 8.21 3.50 -35.80
CA SER A 118 8.09 4.89 -35.34
C SER A 118 8.33 4.89 -33.82
N SER A 119 9.53 5.21 -33.30
CA SER A 119 10.09 6.55 -33.20
C SER A 119 9.17 7.54 -32.48
N TRP A 120 8.88 7.31 -31.19
CA TRP A 120 8.69 8.37 -30.18
C TRP A 120 9.00 7.72 -28.81
N GLN A 121 10.25 7.79 -28.34
CA GLN A 121 10.71 8.82 -27.41
C GLN A 121 9.96 8.80 -26.08
N CYS A 122 10.56 8.12 -25.11
CA CYS A 122 10.59 8.61 -23.74
C CYS A 122 11.95 8.27 -23.11
N CYS A 123 12.47 9.24 -22.36
CA CYS A 123 13.72 9.30 -21.58
C CYS A 123 14.98 9.79 -22.29
N GLY A 124 15.34 11.02 -21.91
CA GLY A 124 16.50 11.77 -22.37
C GLY A 124 17.82 11.10 -22.02
N CYS A 125 18.63 10.91 -23.06
CA CYS A 125 20.08 10.89 -23.01
C CYS A 125 20.54 11.71 -24.21
N LYS A 126 20.75 13.01 -24.01
CA LYS A 126 21.48 13.84 -24.98
C LYS A 126 22.97 13.63 -24.76
N ALA A 127 23.68 13.45 -25.88
CA ALA A 127 25.14 13.42 -26.03
C ALA A 127 25.81 12.16 -25.44
N LEU A 128 26.65 11.39 -26.12
CA LEU A 128 27.56 11.63 -27.24
C LEU A 128 27.57 10.43 -28.21
N ARG A 129 28.09 10.67 -29.41
CA ARG A 129 28.22 9.73 -30.52
C ARG A 129 29.23 8.60 -30.20
N ALA A 130 29.07 7.53 -30.98
CA ALA A 130 29.99 6.41 -31.21
C ALA A 130 29.88 5.22 -30.24
N CYS A 131 29.13 4.20 -30.65
CA CYS A 131 29.44 2.83 -30.26
C CYS A 131 29.28 1.93 -31.49
N SER A 132 30.41 1.68 -32.14
CA SER A 132 30.57 0.65 -33.16
C SER A 132 30.32 -0.73 -32.58
N VAL A 133 29.83 -1.59 -33.47
CA VAL A 133 29.58 -3.02 -33.37
C VAL A 133 30.62 -3.80 -32.53
N HIS A 134 30.12 -4.86 -31.88
CA HIS A 134 30.81 -5.91 -31.11
C HIS A 134 31.09 -5.67 -29.61
N ARG A 135 30.15 -6.09 -28.76
CA ARG A 135 30.33 -7.27 -27.87
C ARG A 135 29.04 -7.66 -27.14
N ARG A 136 28.91 -8.97 -26.91
CA ARG A 136 27.81 -9.67 -26.24
C ARG A 136 27.76 -9.36 -24.73
N ILE A 137 26.69 -8.76 -24.20
CA ILE A 137 26.14 -9.00 -22.85
C ILE A 137 24.62 -8.67 -22.85
N PRO A 138 23.72 -9.54 -22.35
CA PRO A 138 22.29 -9.26 -22.26
C PRO A 138 21.95 -8.37 -21.06
N CYS A 139 21.41 -7.17 -21.34
CA CYS A 139 20.85 -6.26 -20.35
C CYS A 139 19.34 -6.50 -20.24
N CYS A 140 18.93 -7.62 -19.62
CA CYS A 140 17.59 -7.83 -19.04
C CYS A 140 17.47 -9.30 -18.58
N GLN A 141 17.89 -9.60 -17.35
CA GLN A 141 17.32 -10.75 -16.65
C GLN A 141 16.29 -10.22 -15.66
N TYR A 142 15.03 -10.25 -16.08
CA TYR A 142 13.88 -10.09 -15.22
C TYR A 142 13.77 -11.39 -14.40
N THR A 143 14.20 -11.38 -13.15
CA THR A 143 14.13 -12.53 -12.26
C THR A 143 12.65 -12.90 -12.01
N LYS A 144 12.26 -14.09 -12.48
CA LYS A 144 11.01 -14.75 -12.09
C LYS A 144 11.06 -15.11 -10.60
N VAL A 145 10.08 -14.65 -9.82
CA VAL A 145 9.84 -15.12 -8.44
C VAL A 145 9.03 -16.43 -8.53
N PRO A 146 9.48 -17.55 -7.92
CA PRO A 146 8.66 -18.76 -7.84
C PRO A 146 7.60 -18.62 -6.74
N ARG A 147 6.37 -19.05 -7.03
CA ARG A 147 5.31 -19.28 -6.04
C ARG A 147 5.56 -20.65 -5.38
N SER A 148 5.64 -20.65 -4.04
CA SER A 148 5.37 -21.81 -3.18
C SER A 148 3.90 -21.82 -2.79
#